data_AF-A0A1E4HM22-F1
#
_entry.id   AF-A0A1E4HM22-F1
#
_cell.length_a   1.000
_cell.length_b   1.000
_cell.length_c   1.000
_cell.angle_alpha   90.00
_cell.angle_beta   90.00
_cell.angle_gamma   90.00
#
_symmetry.space_group_name_H-M   'P 1'
#
loop_
_entity.id
_entity.type
_entity.pdbx_description
1 polymer ?
#
loop_
_entity_poly.entity_id
_entity_poly.type
_entity_poly.pdbx_seq_one_letter_code
_entity_poly.pdbx_strand_id
1 'polypeptide(L)'
;MEGVLEVYARPPLPVRPASPAKEDYEYVRHGMANLFMAFEPLTGKRRVEVTERKTKADFARLLKRIAEEWYADAERGTLVVDNLSMHKPAVLYEVFEPAEARRLLGRLEFVYTPKHGSWLNAAECELSVLSRQCLDRRIPDMDALQREVATWEADRNAAAVKVDWQFTTAGARIKLKRLYPVLEDVNSGVGTTRVALGLETWSSCESFLPEAERDPLKKPLIRPSGKEHRHRQELIALV
;
A
#
# COMPACT_ATOMS: atom_id res chain seq x y z
N MET A 1 -4.74 9.50 3.20
CA MET A 1 -4.79 10.88 2.64
C MET A 1 -6.03 11.56 3.20
N GLU A 2 -5.96 12.84 3.57
CA GLU A 2 -7.15 13.59 4.00
C GLU A 2 -7.66 14.45 2.85
N GLY A 3 -8.97 14.43 2.60
CA GLY A 3 -9.67 15.24 1.60
C GLY A 3 -10.65 16.19 2.26
N VAL A 4 -10.79 17.41 1.73
CA VAL A 4 -11.77 18.40 2.19
C VAL A 4 -13.08 18.18 1.44
N LEU A 5 -14.19 18.14 2.18
CA LEU A 5 -15.54 18.13 1.60
C LEU A 5 -16.00 19.58 1.47
N GLU A 6 -16.37 19.99 0.26
CA GLU A 6 -16.69 21.38 -0.05
C GLU A 6 -17.65 21.51 -1.23
N VAL A 7 -18.43 22.60 -1.19
CA VAL A 7 -19.32 23.04 -2.28
C VAL A 7 -19.03 24.49 -2.65
N TYR A 8 -19.45 24.90 -3.85
CA TYR A 8 -19.45 26.32 -4.20
C TYR A 8 -20.41 27.10 -3.30
N ALA A 9 -19.96 28.25 -2.78
CA ALA A 9 -20.84 29.14 -2.03
C ALA A 9 -21.98 29.69 -2.90
N ARG A 10 -21.78 29.71 -4.23
CA ARG A 10 -22.78 30.08 -5.23
C ARG A 10 -22.73 29.08 -6.39
N PRO A 11 -23.88 28.67 -6.96
CA PRO A 11 -23.89 27.77 -8.11
C PRO A 11 -23.05 28.36 -9.27
N PRO A 12 -22.22 27.55 -9.94
CA PRO A 12 -21.43 28.02 -11.08
C PRO A 12 -22.36 28.56 -12.17
N LEU A 13 -21.99 29.71 -12.74
CA LEU A 13 -22.77 30.33 -13.81
C LEU A 13 -22.66 29.50 -15.10
N PRO A 14 -23.72 29.42 -15.91
CA PRO A 14 -23.66 28.73 -17.20
C PRO A 14 -22.58 29.33 -18.09
N VAL A 15 -21.79 28.46 -18.73
CA VAL A 15 -20.72 28.85 -19.65
C VAL A 15 -21.31 29.56 -20.85
N ARG A 16 -20.73 30.71 -21.22
CA ARG A 16 -21.12 31.45 -22.43
C ARG A 16 -20.19 31.06 -23.59
N PRO A 17 -20.69 31.05 -24.85
CA PRO A 17 -19.85 30.85 -26.01
C PRO A 17 -18.64 31.81 -26.00
N ALA A 18 -17.46 31.30 -26.32
CA ALA A 18 -16.18 32.03 -26.33
C ALA A 18 -15.72 32.61 -24.97
N SER A 19 -16.30 32.18 -23.84
CA SER A 19 -15.82 32.53 -22.50
C SER A 19 -15.38 31.28 -21.74
N PRO A 20 -14.19 31.27 -21.11
CA PRO A 20 -13.81 30.19 -20.19
C PRO A 20 -14.83 30.04 -19.06
N ALA A 21 -15.04 28.81 -18.58
CA ALA A 21 -15.81 28.57 -17.38
C ALA A 21 -15.20 29.37 -16.21
N LYS A 22 -16.06 30.04 -15.44
CA LYS A 22 -15.66 30.81 -14.27
C LYS A 22 -16.27 30.17 -13.04
N GLU A 23 -15.41 29.72 -12.14
CA GLU A 23 -15.78 29.16 -10.87
C GLU A 23 -15.66 30.21 -9.77
N ASP A 24 -16.59 30.20 -8.83
CA ASP A 24 -16.51 31.06 -7.66
C ASP A 24 -15.40 30.55 -6.72
N TYR A 25 -14.53 31.46 -6.27
CA TYR A 25 -13.46 31.14 -5.35
C TYR A 25 -14.00 30.84 -3.94
N GLU A 26 -15.19 31.36 -3.60
CA GLU A 26 -15.82 31.14 -2.31
C GLU A 26 -16.40 29.71 -2.22
N TYR A 27 -16.16 29.04 -1.09
CA TYR A 27 -16.62 27.69 -0.83
C TYR A 27 -17.14 27.54 0.59
N VAL A 28 -18.05 26.59 0.79
CA VAL A 28 -18.52 26.17 2.11
C VAL A 28 -17.90 24.82 2.43
N ARG A 29 -17.18 24.75 3.55
CA ARG A 29 -16.56 23.51 4.03
C ARG A 29 -17.61 22.66 4.74
N HIS A 30 -17.80 21.44 4.25
CA HIS A 30 -18.73 20.45 4.81
C HIS A 30 -18.04 19.37 5.66
N GLY A 31 -16.71 19.41 5.77
CA GLY A 31 -15.96 18.55 6.68
C GLY A 31 -14.61 18.12 6.12
N MET A 32 -14.10 17.00 6.64
CA MET A 32 -12.97 16.28 6.08
C MET A 32 -13.31 14.80 6.00
N ALA A 33 -12.65 14.12 5.07
CA ALA A 33 -12.65 12.68 4.95
C ALA A 33 -11.20 12.17 4.93
N ASN A 34 -11.01 10.95 5.37
CA ASN A 34 -9.77 10.21 5.24
C ASN A 34 -9.98 9.04 4.27
N LEU A 35 -8.96 8.78 3.45
CA LEU A 35 -8.91 7.64 2.55
C LEU A 35 -7.74 6.74 2.96
N PHE A 36 -8.05 5.48 3.25
CA PHE A 36 -7.07 4.41 3.29
C PHE A 36 -7.03 3.70 1.95
N MET A 37 -5.82 3.36 1.48
CA MET A 37 -5.61 2.68 0.21
C MET A 37 -4.86 1.38 0.43
N ALA A 38 -5.47 0.26 0.07
CA ALA A 38 -4.80 -1.02 -0.07
C ALA A 38 -4.59 -1.30 -1.56
N PHE A 39 -3.35 -1.53 -1.98
CA PHE A 39 -2.99 -1.79 -3.37
C PHE A 39 -2.15 -3.06 -3.49
N GLU A 40 -2.58 -3.99 -4.34
CA GLU A 40 -1.88 -5.22 -4.69
C GLU A 40 -1.12 -5.00 -6.03
N PRO A 41 0.19 -4.71 -6.00
CA PRO A 41 0.89 -4.20 -7.18
C PRO A 41 0.97 -5.20 -8.34
N LEU A 42 1.01 -6.50 -8.01
CA LEU A 42 1.24 -7.58 -8.98
C LEU A 42 0.01 -7.87 -9.84
N THR A 43 -1.18 -7.81 -9.24
CA THR A 43 -2.45 -8.00 -9.96
C THR A 43 -3.02 -6.68 -10.46
N GLY A 44 -2.61 -5.55 -9.86
CA GLY A 44 -3.27 -4.27 -10.10
C GLY A 44 -4.66 -4.27 -9.48
N LYS A 45 -4.86 -4.86 -8.30
CA LYS A 45 -6.10 -4.69 -7.54
C LYS A 45 -5.90 -3.63 -6.48
N ARG A 46 -6.92 -2.80 -6.25
CA ARG A 46 -6.94 -1.82 -5.17
C ARG A 46 -8.27 -1.82 -4.45
N ARG A 47 -8.24 -1.43 -3.19
CA ARG A 47 -9.41 -1.18 -2.36
C ARG A 47 -9.21 0.13 -1.63
N VAL A 48 -10.24 0.97 -1.63
CA VAL A 48 -10.21 2.27 -0.97
C VAL A 48 -11.29 2.32 0.09
N GLU A 49 -10.88 2.61 1.32
CA GLU A 49 -11.81 2.79 2.44
C GLU A 49 -11.89 4.27 2.78
N VAL A 50 -13.10 4.83 2.69
CA VAL A 50 -13.38 6.23 3.03
C VAL A 50 -13.94 6.31 4.44
N THR A 51 -13.26 7.03 5.33
CA THR A 51 -13.64 7.23 6.72
C THR A 51 -13.73 8.72 7.04
N GLU A 52 -14.48 9.10 8.09
CA GLU A 52 -14.50 10.51 8.53
C GLU A 52 -13.17 10.97 9.14
N ARG A 53 -12.44 10.03 9.77
CA ARG A 53 -11.21 10.32 10.52
C ARG A 53 -10.17 9.23 10.26
N LYS A 54 -8.91 9.59 10.48
CA LYS A 54 -7.78 8.64 10.52
C LYS A 54 -7.44 8.30 11.96
N THR A 55 -8.09 7.29 12.54
CA THR A 55 -7.75 6.80 13.90
C THR A 55 -7.06 5.45 13.87
N LYS A 56 -6.36 5.10 14.97
CA LYS A 56 -5.82 3.75 15.17
C LYS A 56 -6.91 2.67 15.07
N ALA A 57 -8.12 2.99 15.53
CA ALA A 57 -9.22 2.05 15.50
C ALA A 57 -9.78 1.83 14.09
N ASP A 58 -9.80 2.86 13.26
CA ASP A 58 -10.14 2.72 11.85
C ASP A 58 -9.12 1.86 11.13
N PHE A 59 -7.83 2.05 11.43
CA PHE A 59 -6.76 1.23 10.88
C PHE A 59 -6.84 -0.23 11.34
N ALA A 60 -7.10 -0.50 12.62
CA ALA A 60 -7.33 -1.86 13.12
C ALA A 60 -8.51 -2.55 12.41
N ARG A 61 -9.63 -1.83 12.22
CA ARG A 61 -10.78 -2.33 11.45
C ARG A 61 -10.45 -2.58 9.98
N LEU A 62 -9.62 -1.74 9.36
CA LEU A 62 -9.14 -1.95 7.99
C LEU A 62 -8.29 -3.23 7.89
N LEU A 63 -7.36 -3.45 8.81
CA LEU A 63 -6.54 -4.67 8.86
C LEU A 63 -7.40 -5.93 8.99
N LYS A 64 -8.45 -5.88 9.83
CA LYS A 64 -9.42 -6.96 9.96
C LYS A 64 -10.12 -7.24 8.63
N ARG A 65 -10.60 -6.22 7.92
CA ARG A 65 -11.23 -6.37 6.60
C ARG A 65 -10.29 -6.91 5.54
N ILE A 66 -9.05 -6.45 5.51
CA ILE A 66 -8.00 -6.99 4.63
C ILE A 66 -7.87 -8.49 4.87
N ALA A 67 -7.68 -8.91 6.11
CA ALA A 67 -7.51 -10.31 6.43
C ALA A 67 -8.76 -11.14 6.13
N GLU A 68 -9.95 -10.69 6.55
CA GLU A 68 -11.14 -11.53 6.62
C GLU A 68 -12.11 -11.41 5.46
N GLU A 69 -12.09 -10.29 4.75
CA GLU A 69 -13.06 -10.00 3.69
C GLU A 69 -12.37 -9.91 2.34
N TRP A 70 -11.36 -9.07 2.22
CA TRP A 70 -10.73 -8.80 0.91
C TRP A 70 -9.80 -9.93 0.48
N TYR A 71 -9.10 -10.53 1.45
CA TYR A 71 -8.14 -11.61 1.25
C TYR A 71 -8.45 -12.79 2.17
N ALA A 72 -9.74 -13.11 2.32
CA ALA A 72 -10.24 -14.21 3.14
C ALA A 72 -9.56 -15.55 2.82
N ASP A 73 -9.28 -15.80 1.53
CA ASP A 73 -8.68 -17.03 1.04
C ASP A 73 -7.15 -17.06 1.13
N ALA A 74 -6.50 -15.94 1.43
CA ALA A 74 -5.06 -15.87 1.60
C ALA A 74 -4.70 -16.42 2.99
N GLU A 75 -3.75 -17.35 3.04
CA GLU A 75 -3.24 -17.85 4.33
C GLU A 75 -2.57 -16.72 5.11
N ARG A 76 -1.76 -15.91 4.42
CA ARG A 76 -1.05 -14.77 4.98
C ARG A 76 -0.84 -13.67 3.93
N GLY A 77 -1.12 -12.43 4.31
CA GLY A 77 -0.84 -11.24 3.49
C GLY A 77 0.38 -10.48 4.00
N THR A 78 1.24 -10.04 3.09
CA THR A 78 2.40 -9.18 3.40
C THR A 78 2.01 -7.72 3.18
N LEU A 79 1.93 -6.96 4.26
CA LEU A 79 1.59 -5.55 4.27
C LEU A 79 2.85 -4.70 4.19
N VAL A 80 3.01 -3.94 3.10
CA VAL A 80 4.04 -2.91 2.98
C VAL A 80 3.47 -1.59 3.47
N VAL A 81 3.98 -1.08 4.58
CA VAL A 81 3.48 0.12 5.25
C VAL A 81 4.59 1.14 5.48
N ASP A 82 4.23 2.42 5.55
CA ASP A 82 5.17 3.46 6.00
C ASP A 82 5.42 3.40 7.52
N ASN A 83 6.23 4.33 8.04
CA ASN A 83 6.59 4.37 9.47
C ASN A 83 5.66 5.25 10.32
N LEU A 84 4.42 5.50 9.88
CA LEU A 84 3.47 6.29 10.66
C LEU A 84 3.19 5.61 12.02
N SER A 85 3.06 6.41 13.07
CA SER A 85 2.96 5.91 14.46
C SER A 85 1.80 4.92 14.69
N MET A 86 0.75 5.00 13.88
CA MET A 86 -0.42 4.12 13.90
C MET A 86 -0.26 2.82 13.11
N HIS A 87 0.74 2.70 12.22
CA HIS A 87 0.98 1.50 11.42
C HIS A 87 1.70 0.41 12.22
N LYS A 88 1.23 0.13 13.44
CA LYS A 88 1.85 -0.84 14.34
C LYS A 88 0.92 -2.03 14.56
N PRO A 89 1.42 -3.28 14.55
CA PRO A 89 0.70 -4.47 14.97
C PRO A 89 -0.08 -4.32 16.28
N ALA A 90 0.47 -3.56 17.23
CA ALA A 90 -0.12 -3.31 18.54
C ALA A 90 -1.52 -2.70 18.48
N VAL A 91 -1.88 -1.97 17.42
CA VAL A 91 -3.22 -1.38 17.26
C VAL A 91 -4.34 -2.42 17.24
N LEU A 92 -4.04 -3.67 16.86
CA LEU A 92 -5.03 -4.75 16.89
C LEU A 92 -5.38 -5.13 18.34
N TYR A 93 -4.41 -5.12 19.25
CA TYR A 93 -4.64 -5.35 20.68
C TYR A 93 -5.25 -4.15 21.40
N GLU A 94 -5.12 -2.94 20.84
CA GLU A 94 -5.80 -1.75 21.36
C GLU A 94 -7.31 -1.77 21.07
N VAL A 95 -7.78 -2.60 20.13
CA VAL A 95 -9.16 -2.53 19.60
C VAL A 95 -9.93 -3.84 19.69
N PHE A 96 -9.27 -4.99 19.52
CA PHE A 96 -9.91 -6.30 19.53
C PHE A 96 -9.51 -7.11 20.74
N GLU A 97 -10.35 -8.08 21.09
CA GLU A 97 -10.03 -9.06 22.13
C GLU A 97 -8.70 -9.77 21.82
N PRO A 98 -7.87 -10.09 22.83
CA PRO A 98 -6.51 -10.62 22.60
C PRO A 98 -6.45 -11.85 21.70
N ALA A 99 -7.45 -12.74 21.77
CA ALA A 99 -7.54 -13.91 20.92
C ALA A 99 -7.79 -13.55 19.44
N GLU A 100 -8.65 -12.57 19.18
CA GLU A 100 -8.93 -12.07 17.84
C GLU A 100 -7.73 -11.32 17.26
N ALA A 101 -7.14 -10.40 18.04
CA ALA A 101 -5.94 -9.67 17.64
C ALA A 101 -4.78 -10.61 17.26
N ARG A 102 -4.55 -11.66 18.07
CA ARG A 102 -3.53 -12.67 17.78
C ARG A 102 -3.81 -13.43 16.49
N ARG A 103 -5.07 -13.82 16.24
CA ARG A 103 -5.47 -14.52 15.02
C ARG A 103 -5.26 -13.63 13.78
N LEU A 104 -5.64 -12.35 13.85
CA LEU A 104 -5.43 -11.39 12.78
C LEU A 104 -3.94 -11.18 12.49
N LEU A 105 -3.10 -11.04 13.52
CA LEU A 105 -1.64 -10.95 13.36
C LEU A 105 -1.02 -12.21 12.76
N GLY A 106 -1.57 -13.39 13.03
CA GLY A 106 -1.13 -14.63 12.36
C GLY A 106 -1.29 -14.59 10.84
N ARG A 107 -2.25 -13.79 10.34
CA ARG A 107 -2.56 -13.65 8.91
C ARG A 107 -1.87 -12.46 8.23
N LEU A 108 -1.16 -11.63 8.99
CA LEU A 108 -0.58 -10.39 8.49
C LEU A 108 0.92 -10.32 8.81
N GLU A 109 1.74 -10.08 7.80
CA GLU A 109 3.16 -9.78 7.96
C GLU A 109 3.39 -8.29 7.68
N PHE A 110 3.96 -7.55 8.64
CA PHE A 110 4.24 -6.13 8.45
C PHE A 110 5.67 -5.93 7.96
N VAL A 111 5.80 -5.32 6.79
CA VAL A 111 7.05 -4.88 6.19
C VAL A 111 7.03 -3.36 6.14
N TYR A 112 8.00 -2.73 6.77
CA TYR A 112 8.09 -1.28 6.83
C TYR A 112 9.01 -0.75 5.75
N THR A 113 8.61 0.33 5.10
CA THR A 113 9.53 1.09 4.23
C THR A 113 10.71 1.63 5.07
N PRO A 114 11.88 1.88 4.47
CA PRO A 114 12.95 2.59 5.17
C PRO A 114 12.49 3.92 5.76
N LYS A 115 13.10 4.34 6.87
CA LYS A 115 12.88 5.70 7.38
C LYS A 115 13.24 6.73 6.30
N HIS A 116 12.34 7.69 6.08
CA HIS A 116 12.39 8.67 4.98
C HIS A 116 12.28 8.05 3.56
N GLY A 117 11.83 6.80 3.46
CA GLY A 117 11.63 6.05 2.22
C GLY A 117 10.16 5.88 1.85
N SER A 118 9.27 6.80 2.24
CA SER A 118 7.83 6.72 1.91
C SER A 118 7.58 6.67 0.40
N TRP A 119 8.47 7.26 -0.41
CA TRP A 119 8.45 7.16 -1.88
C TRP A 119 8.51 5.72 -2.43
N LEU A 120 8.87 4.73 -1.60
CA LEU A 120 8.82 3.31 -1.95
C LEU A 120 7.42 2.68 -1.74
N ASN A 121 6.47 3.41 -1.16
CA ASN A 121 5.11 2.91 -0.92
C ASN A 121 4.24 3.07 -2.17
N ALA A 122 3.98 1.97 -2.88
CA ALA A 122 3.17 1.99 -4.10
C ALA A 122 1.72 2.46 -3.86
N ALA A 123 1.18 2.30 -2.65
CA ALA A 123 -0.15 2.79 -2.32
C ALA A 123 -0.22 4.33 -2.26
N GLU A 124 0.88 5.00 -1.90
CA GLU A 124 0.98 6.47 -1.99
C GLU A 124 0.93 6.95 -3.45
N CYS A 125 1.58 6.21 -4.36
CA CYS A 125 1.49 6.50 -5.80
C CYS A 125 0.05 6.37 -6.30
N GLU A 126 -0.65 5.28 -5.95
CA GLU A 126 -2.06 5.11 -6.36
C GLU A 126 -2.98 6.16 -5.75
N LEU A 127 -2.76 6.57 -4.49
CA LEU A 127 -3.50 7.70 -3.91
C LEU A 127 -3.28 9.00 -4.70
N SER A 128 -2.06 9.28 -5.15
CA SER A 128 -1.79 10.44 -6.01
C SER A 128 -2.53 10.35 -7.35
N VAL A 129 -2.71 9.14 -7.89
CA VAL A 129 -3.48 8.94 -9.11
C VAL A 129 -4.98 9.13 -8.87
N LEU A 130 -5.53 8.56 -7.79
CA LEU A 130 -6.92 8.79 -7.38
C LEU A 130 -7.19 10.28 -7.20
N SER A 131 -6.29 11.00 -6.52
CA SER A 131 -6.42 12.44 -6.30
C SER A 131 -6.55 13.19 -7.62
N ARG A 132 -5.66 12.93 -8.59
CA ARG A 132 -5.67 13.61 -9.90
C ARG A 132 -6.81 13.20 -10.82
N GLN A 133 -7.27 11.95 -10.74
CA GLN A 133 -8.27 11.41 -11.66
C GLN A 133 -9.71 11.56 -11.16
N CYS A 134 -9.91 11.60 -9.85
CA CYS A 134 -11.24 11.53 -9.24
C CYS A 134 -11.52 12.71 -8.30
N LEU A 135 -10.52 13.14 -7.52
CA LEU A 135 -10.71 14.08 -6.41
C LEU A 135 -10.21 15.50 -6.71
N ASP A 136 -9.73 15.78 -7.92
CA ASP A 136 -9.28 17.10 -8.35
C ASP A 136 -10.47 18.01 -8.73
N ARG A 137 -11.47 18.04 -7.83
CA ARG A 137 -12.72 18.79 -7.93
C ARG A 137 -13.41 18.86 -6.57
N ARG A 138 -14.37 19.76 -6.43
CA ARG A 138 -15.19 19.90 -5.21
C ARG A 138 -16.13 18.70 -5.04
N ILE A 139 -16.14 18.11 -3.84
CA ILE A 139 -16.99 16.98 -3.47
C ILE A 139 -17.87 17.41 -2.29
N PRO A 140 -19.21 17.37 -2.43
CA PRO A 140 -20.12 18.05 -1.50
C PRO A 140 -20.19 17.37 -0.12
N ASP A 141 -20.17 16.04 -0.10
CA ASP A 141 -20.46 15.24 1.08
C ASP A 141 -19.78 13.86 1.01
N MET A 142 -19.85 13.13 2.12
CA MET A 142 -19.22 11.82 2.28
C MET A 142 -19.81 10.78 1.33
N ASP A 143 -21.12 10.81 1.10
CA ASP A 143 -21.80 9.84 0.25
C ASP A 143 -21.38 10.02 -1.22
N ALA A 144 -21.25 11.27 -1.67
CA ALA A 144 -20.69 11.59 -2.97
C ALA A 144 -19.25 11.10 -3.07
N LEU A 145 -18.41 11.39 -2.07
CA LEU A 145 -17.02 10.92 -2.08
C LEU A 145 -16.93 9.39 -2.20
N GLN A 146 -17.74 8.66 -1.42
CA GLN A 146 -17.78 7.20 -1.46
C GLN A 146 -18.20 6.66 -2.83
N ARG A 147 -19.25 7.24 -3.46
CA ARG A 147 -19.70 6.81 -4.80
C ARG A 147 -18.63 7.04 -5.86
N GLU A 148 -17.96 8.18 -5.82
CA GLU A 148 -16.94 8.55 -6.81
C GLU A 148 -15.69 7.67 -6.66
N VAL A 149 -15.23 7.48 -5.43
CA VAL A 149 -14.12 6.59 -5.12
C VAL A 149 -14.44 5.15 -5.51
N ALA A 150 -15.65 4.66 -5.23
CA ALA A 150 -16.07 3.30 -5.61
C ALA A 150 -16.12 3.12 -7.14
N THR A 151 -16.61 4.12 -7.87
CA THR A 151 -16.63 4.10 -9.35
C THR A 151 -15.20 4.08 -9.90
N TRP A 152 -14.33 4.96 -9.40
CA TRP A 152 -12.93 4.99 -9.80
C TRP A 152 -12.20 3.68 -9.49
N GLU A 153 -12.44 3.10 -8.31
CA GLU A 153 -11.87 1.81 -7.91
C GLU A 153 -12.28 0.70 -8.87
N ALA A 154 -13.57 0.62 -9.21
CA ALA A 154 -14.12 -0.38 -10.11
C ALA A 154 -13.49 -0.29 -11.50
N ASP A 155 -13.43 0.91 -12.08
CA ASP A 155 -12.85 1.15 -13.40
C ASP A 155 -11.36 0.78 -13.45
N ARG A 156 -10.61 1.20 -12.43
CA ARG A 156 -9.18 0.90 -12.29
C ARG A 156 -8.90 -0.58 -12.13
N ASN A 157 -9.68 -1.27 -11.30
CA ASN A 157 -9.56 -2.70 -11.08
C ASN A 157 -9.96 -3.50 -12.33
N ALA A 158 -11.00 -3.08 -13.06
CA ALA A 158 -11.39 -3.70 -14.33
C ALA A 158 -10.29 -3.58 -15.39
N ALA A 159 -9.61 -2.44 -15.44
CA ALA A 159 -8.45 -2.23 -16.31
C ALA A 159 -7.18 -2.94 -15.83
N ALA A 160 -7.17 -3.52 -14.62
CA ALA A 160 -6.02 -4.18 -13.99
C ALA A 160 -4.72 -3.35 -14.07
N VAL A 161 -4.83 -2.03 -13.90
CA VAL A 161 -3.69 -1.11 -14.01
C VAL A 161 -2.68 -1.43 -12.92
N LYS A 162 -1.47 -1.81 -13.32
CA LYS A 162 -0.36 -2.16 -12.42
C LYS A 162 0.59 -0.98 -12.25
N VAL A 163 1.43 -1.05 -11.22
CA VAL A 163 2.58 -0.13 -11.10
C VAL A 163 3.71 -0.60 -12.00
N ASP A 164 4.27 0.31 -12.79
CA ASP A 164 5.56 0.10 -13.46
C ASP A 164 6.68 0.43 -12.48
N TRP A 165 7.29 -0.61 -11.91
CA TRP A 165 8.31 -0.45 -10.89
C TRP A 165 9.72 -0.43 -11.50
N GLN A 166 10.30 0.76 -11.59
CA GLN A 166 11.61 0.97 -12.20
C GLN A 166 12.79 0.86 -11.22
N PHE A 167 12.52 0.79 -9.91
CA PHE A 167 13.57 0.74 -8.89
C PHE A 167 13.97 -0.71 -8.56
N THR A 168 15.03 -1.20 -9.20
CA THR A 168 15.49 -2.59 -9.07
C THR A 168 16.21 -2.86 -7.75
N THR A 169 16.38 -4.15 -7.37
CA THR A 169 17.18 -4.52 -6.19
C THR A 169 18.63 -4.13 -6.35
N ALA A 170 19.20 -4.23 -7.56
CA ALA A 170 20.53 -3.71 -7.83
C ALA A 170 20.64 -2.21 -7.50
N GLY A 171 19.66 -1.40 -7.94
CA GLY A 171 19.55 0.01 -7.58
C GLY A 171 19.38 0.24 -6.08
N ALA A 172 18.59 -0.61 -5.41
CA ALA A 172 18.39 -0.57 -3.96
C ALA A 172 19.69 -0.83 -3.19
N ARG A 173 20.50 -1.82 -3.58
CA ARG A 173 21.79 -2.13 -2.94
C ARG A 173 22.76 -0.95 -2.98
N ILE A 174 22.73 -0.17 -4.07
CA ILE A 174 23.57 1.03 -4.21
C ILE A 174 22.98 2.18 -3.39
N LYS A 175 21.71 2.54 -3.64
CA LYS A 175 21.08 3.74 -3.06
C LYS A 175 20.82 3.62 -1.57
N LEU A 176 20.59 2.40 -1.08
CA LEU A 176 20.30 2.09 0.31
C LEU A 176 21.44 1.34 0.99
N LYS A 177 22.67 1.39 0.44
CA LYS A 177 23.86 0.69 0.97
C LYS A 177 24.00 0.78 2.49
N ARG A 178 23.73 1.96 3.07
CA ARG A 178 23.80 2.20 4.53
C ARG A 178 22.84 1.36 5.38
N LEU A 179 21.81 0.78 4.77
CA LEU A 179 20.79 -0.05 5.42
C LEU A 179 21.12 -1.54 5.32
N TYR A 180 22.05 -1.93 4.45
CA TYR A 180 22.51 -3.32 4.38
C TYR A 180 23.55 -3.58 5.47
N PRO A 181 23.46 -4.73 6.17
CA PRO A 181 24.47 -5.09 7.15
C PRO A 181 25.83 -5.22 6.47
N VAL A 182 26.85 -4.58 7.07
CA VAL A 182 28.25 -4.84 6.70
C VAL A 182 28.60 -6.19 7.31
N LEU A 183 28.79 -7.20 6.48
CA LEU A 183 29.30 -8.48 6.93
C LEU A 183 30.80 -8.31 7.21
N GLU A 184 31.17 -8.17 8.49
CA GLU A 184 32.56 -8.22 8.91
C GLU A 184 33.02 -9.68 8.97
N ASP A 185 34.15 -10.00 8.35
CA ASP A 185 34.80 -11.29 8.53
C ASP A 185 35.43 -11.33 9.92
N VAL A 186 34.76 -11.97 10.88
CA VAL A 186 35.35 -12.26 12.18
C VAL A 186 36.39 -13.36 11.97
N ASN A 187 37.65 -12.95 11.92
CA ASN A 187 38.79 -13.85 11.80
C ASN A 187 39.06 -14.50 13.17
N SER A 188 38.23 -15.47 13.57
CA SER A 188 38.52 -16.40 14.66
C SER A 188 38.84 -17.77 14.05
N GLY A 189 40.01 -18.30 14.38
CA GLY A 189 40.62 -19.48 13.76
C GLY A 189 39.92 -20.83 13.96
N VAL A 190 38.60 -20.88 14.12
CA VAL A 190 37.80 -22.12 14.09
C VAL A 190 36.41 -21.79 13.52
N GLY A 191 36.11 -22.30 12.32
CA GLY A 191 34.76 -22.38 11.76
C GLY A 191 34.07 -21.05 11.45
N THR A 192 34.07 -20.65 10.18
CA THR A 192 33.37 -19.45 9.69
C THR A 192 31.86 -19.53 9.98
N THR A 193 31.41 -18.89 11.06
CA THR A 193 29.99 -18.59 11.29
C THR A 193 29.78 -17.12 10.95
N ARG A 194 29.08 -16.85 9.84
CA ARG A 194 28.65 -15.49 9.51
C ARG A 194 27.55 -15.08 10.49
N VAL A 195 27.85 -14.14 11.39
CA VAL A 195 26.85 -13.53 12.26
C VAL A 195 26.37 -12.23 11.60
N ALA A 196 25.13 -12.22 11.12
CA ALA A 196 24.48 -10.99 10.69
C ALA A 196 24.03 -10.21 11.94
N LEU A 197 24.74 -9.14 12.29
CA LEU A 197 24.29 -8.21 13.32
C LEU A 197 23.20 -7.29 12.74
N GLY A 198 21.95 -7.57 13.08
CA GLY A 198 20.85 -6.63 12.93
C GLY A 198 19.98 -6.79 11.67
N LEU A 199 18.74 -7.22 11.95
CA LEU A 199 17.51 -7.11 11.15
C LEU A 199 17.32 -8.11 10.00
N GLU A 200 16.70 -9.23 10.38
CA GLU A 200 16.05 -10.25 9.54
C GLU A 200 14.89 -9.71 8.67
N THR A 201 14.63 -8.40 8.66
CA THR A 201 13.45 -7.79 8.02
C THR A 201 13.66 -7.37 6.56
N TRP A 202 14.91 -7.23 6.09
CA TRP A 202 15.18 -6.74 4.72
C TRP A 202 15.44 -7.84 3.69
N SER A 203 15.89 -9.03 4.11
CA SER A 203 16.07 -10.18 3.22
C SER A 203 14.73 -10.63 2.59
N SER A 204 13.62 -10.44 3.33
CA SER A 204 12.26 -10.67 2.83
C SER A 204 11.93 -9.70 1.69
N CYS A 205 12.21 -8.39 1.82
CA CYS A 205 11.97 -7.38 0.76
C CYS A 205 12.64 -7.72 -0.60
N GLU A 206 13.84 -8.30 -0.60
CA GLU A 206 14.54 -8.70 -1.83
C GLU A 206 13.87 -9.89 -2.54
N SER A 207 13.18 -10.74 -1.78
CA SER A 207 12.42 -11.88 -2.29
C SER A 207 11.11 -11.51 -3.00
N PHE A 208 10.86 -10.22 -3.24
CA PHE A 208 9.69 -9.72 -3.98
C PHE A 208 10.04 -9.09 -5.33
N LEU A 209 11.31 -9.07 -5.72
CA LEU A 209 11.74 -8.62 -7.04
C LEU A 209 11.72 -9.80 -8.03
N PRO A 210 11.42 -9.54 -9.33
CA PRO A 210 11.16 -10.59 -10.32
C PRO A 210 12.24 -11.68 -10.30
N GLU A 211 11.81 -12.94 -10.35
CA GLU A 211 12.66 -14.14 -10.24
C GLU A 211 13.82 -14.17 -11.25
N ALA A 212 13.69 -13.46 -12.37
CA ALA A 212 14.67 -13.40 -13.46
C ALA A 212 16.06 -12.84 -13.07
N GLU A 213 16.21 -12.26 -11.87
CA GLU A 213 17.45 -11.60 -11.44
C GLU A 213 18.07 -12.22 -10.17
N ARG A 214 17.60 -13.38 -9.70
CA ARG A 214 18.13 -14.01 -8.46
C ARG A 214 19.39 -14.85 -8.64
N ASP A 215 19.74 -15.26 -9.86
CA ASP A 215 20.97 -16.01 -10.15
C ASP A 215 21.35 -15.91 -11.65
N PRO A 216 22.47 -15.26 -12.02
CA PRO A 216 22.89 -15.16 -13.43
C PRO A 216 23.42 -16.48 -14.03
N LEU A 217 23.49 -17.59 -13.28
CA LEU A 217 24.06 -18.86 -13.74
C LEU A 217 23.08 -20.06 -13.78
N LYS A 218 21.79 -19.88 -13.45
CA LYS A 218 20.79 -20.93 -13.64
C LYS A 218 19.82 -20.60 -14.77
N LYS A 219 20.07 -21.15 -15.95
CA LYS A 219 19.00 -21.42 -16.92
C LYS A 219 18.29 -22.72 -16.52
N PRO A 220 16.96 -22.72 -16.42
CA PRO A 220 16.21 -23.91 -16.74
C PRO A 220 15.33 -23.64 -17.97
N LEU A 221 15.57 -24.43 -19.01
CA LEU A 221 14.45 -24.96 -19.80
C LEU A 221 13.45 -25.59 -18.81
N ILE A 222 12.14 -25.48 -19.06
CA ILE A 222 11.20 -26.62 -19.12
C ILE A 222 9.76 -26.14 -19.40
N ARG A 223 9.06 -27.01 -20.14
CA ARG A 223 7.70 -27.02 -20.70
C ARG A 223 6.60 -27.00 -19.62
N PRO A 224 5.33 -26.70 -19.97
CA PRO A 224 4.25 -26.63 -19.00
C PRO A 224 3.68 -28.02 -18.71
N SER A 225 3.64 -28.42 -17.45
CA SER A 225 2.71 -29.42 -16.91
C SER A 225 2.87 -29.54 -15.39
N GLY A 226 1.78 -29.33 -14.66
CA GLY A 226 1.67 -29.76 -13.26
C GLY A 226 1.00 -28.72 -12.37
N LYS A 227 -0.17 -29.06 -11.83
CA LYS A 227 -0.89 -28.30 -10.80
C LYS A 227 0.00 -28.18 -9.56
N GLU A 228 0.26 -26.96 -9.10
CA GLU A 228 1.00 -26.71 -7.85
C GLU A 228 0.16 -25.80 -6.95
N HIS A 229 -0.29 -26.33 -5.82
CA HIS A 229 -0.88 -25.55 -4.73
C HIS A 229 0.23 -24.73 -4.08
N ARG A 230 0.56 -23.58 -4.66
CA ARG A 230 1.42 -22.57 -4.03
C ARG A 230 0.58 -21.81 -3.00
N HIS A 231 1.01 -21.85 -1.74
CA HIS A 231 0.58 -20.94 -0.68
C HIS A 231 0.56 -19.51 -1.24
N ARG A 232 -0.63 -18.95 -1.48
CA ARG A 232 -0.79 -17.59 -2.03
C ARG A 232 -0.49 -16.58 -0.93
N GLN A 233 0.78 -16.17 -0.85
CA GLN A 233 1.13 -14.93 -0.17
C GLN A 233 0.79 -13.78 -1.12
N GLU A 234 -0.05 -12.87 -0.67
CA GLU A 234 -0.44 -11.68 -1.46
C GLU A 234 0.22 -10.44 -0.85
N LEU A 235 0.90 -9.66 -1.71
CA LEU A 235 1.61 -8.44 -1.32
C LEU A 235 0.67 -7.24 -1.43
N ILE A 236 0.45 -6.54 -0.34
CA ILE A 236 -0.48 -5.42 -0.25
C ILE A 236 0.28 -4.20 0.29
N ALA A 237 0.41 -3.17 -0.53
CA ALA A 237 0.87 -1.86 -0.07
C ALA A 237 -0.29 -1.11 0.60
N LEU A 238 -0.03 -0.43 1.72
CA LEU A 238 -1.06 0.23 2.54
C LEU A 238 -0.62 1.62 3.02
N VAL A 239 -1.56 2.55 3.09
CA VAL A 239 -1.37 3.95 3.54
C VAL A 239 -2.63 4.55 4.17
#